data_AF-A0A3D4GU76-F1
#
_entry.id   AF-A0A3D4GU76-F1
#
_cell.length_a   1.000
_cell.length_b   1.000
_cell.length_c   1.000
_cell.angle_alpha   90.00
_cell.angle_beta   90.00
_cell.angle_gamma   90.00
#
_symmetry.space_group_name_H-M   'P 1'
#
loop_
_entity.id
_entity.type
_entity.pdbx_description
1 polymer ?
#
loop_
_entity_poly.entity_id
_entity_poly.type
_entity_poly.pdbx_seq_one_letter_code
_entity_poly.pdbx_strand_id
1 'polypeptide(L)'
;MSTQRRRQLSVLVIPDDGSRTLEFKLSYWTLRLASGLLIMLVALVVVGGRYYWLSRSWEQVAQSHKRENRRLRAEVERVDELASMVSRMKEVDQQLRSMLSPNLSLPPSSYSTQPEIENLLDGSVVTDKLATLKVQPVSYRQEALDPRWVPSVWPIPRSSGFVTAEYEATRGVLKNQHLGIDIAAPAGTTIHATADGRVVFSDVHADLGHM
;
A
#
# COMPACT_ATOMS: atom_id res chain seq x y z
N MET A 1 -12.86 9.62 66.06
CA MET A 1 -13.57 9.04 64.89
C MET A 1 -14.76 9.92 64.54
N SER A 2 -14.64 10.77 63.53
CA SER A 2 -15.71 11.70 63.13
C SER A 2 -16.72 11.00 62.20
N THR A 3 -17.95 10.86 62.66
CA THR A 3 -19.06 10.28 61.91
C THR A 3 -19.50 11.24 60.80
N GLN A 4 -19.15 10.91 59.56
CA GLN A 4 -19.49 11.70 58.38
C GLN A 4 -21.01 11.67 58.16
N ARG A 5 -21.70 12.79 58.45
CA ARG A 5 -23.15 12.95 58.21
C ARG A 5 -23.46 12.70 56.73
N ARG A 6 -24.20 11.64 56.44
CA ARG A 6 -24.73 11.35 55.10
C ARG A 6 -25.70 12.47 54.71
N ARG A 7 -25.33 13.28 53.73
CA ARG A 7 -26.21 14.34 53.19
C ARG A 7 -27.38 13.65 52.48
N GLN A 8 -28.59 13.87 52.97
CA GLN A 8 -29.83 13.35 52.41
C GLN A 8 -30.69 14.53 51.94
N LEU A 9 -31.23 14.46 50.73
CA LEU A 9 -32.19 15.42 50.20
C LEU A 9 -33.59 14.84 50.46
N SER A 10 -34.39 15.49 51.30
CA SER A 10 -35.80 15.11 51.49
C SER A 10 -36.65 16.01 50.59
N VAL A 11 -37.32 15.43 49.61
CA VAL A 11 -38.26 16.12 48.73
C VAL A 11 -39.65 15.74 49.21
N LEU A 12 -40.35 16.71 49.79
CA LEU A 12 -41.73 16.57 50.25
C LEU A 12 -42.64 17.14 49.19
N VAL A 13 -43.37 16.27 48.48
CA VAL A 13 -44.40 16.69 47.53
C VAL A 13 -45.74 16.66 48.26
N ILE A 14 -46.32 17.83 48.52
CA ILE A 14 -47.66 17.98 49.07
C ILE A 14 -48.59 18.28 47.89
N PRO A 15 -49.34 17.29 47.38
CA PRO A 15 -50.40 17.55 46.41
C PRO A 15 -51.59 18.21 47.13
N ASP A 16 -52.25 19.16 46.47
CA ASP A 16 -53.36 19.96 47.01
C ASP A 16 -54.67 19.16 47.21
N ASP A 17 -54.71 17.92 46.70
CA ASP A 17 -55.92 17.09 46.57
C ASP A 17 -56.13 16.11 47.76
N GLY A 18 -55.62 16.43 48.95
CA GLY A 18 -55.83 15.66 50.19
C GLY A 18 -55.30 14.21 50.20
N SER A 19 -54.54 13.80 49.17
CA SER A 19 -53.95 12.47 49.06
C SER A 19 -52.64 12.36 49.84
N ARG A 20 -52.25 11.11 50.17
CA ARG A 20 -51.14 10.80 51.09
C ARG A 20 -49.84 11.49 50.68
N THR A 21 -49.27 12.28 51.59
CA THR A 21 -47.98 12.94 51.39
C THR A 21 -46.88 11.90 51.15
N LEU A 22 -46.27 11.93 49.97
CA LEU A 22 -45.16 11.04 49.61
C LEU A 22 -43.84 11.74 49.98
N GLU A 23 -43.20 11.30 51.05
CA GLU A 23 -41.86 11.76 51.44
C GLU A 23 -40.80 10.91 50.75
N PHE A 24 -40.08 11.48 49.78
CA PHE A 24 -38.96 10.80 49.12
C PHE A 24 -37.62 11.30 49.68
N LYS A 25 -36.91 10.40 50.36
CA LYS A 25 -35.55 10.65 50.85
C LYS A 25 -34.54 10.17 49.80
N LEU A 26 -34.04 11.08 48.97
CA LEU A 26 -32.97 10.78 48.02
C LEU A 26 -31.60 11.05 48.66
N SER A 27 -30.79 9.99 48.75
CA SER A 27 -29.39 10.14 49.14
C SER A 27 -28.60 10.79 48.00
N TYR A 28 -27.75 11.78 48.27
CA TYR A 28 -26.88 12.38 47.24
C TYR A 28 -26.01 11.35 46.51
N TRP A 29 -25.77 10.18 47.13
CA TRP A 29 -25.05 9.08 46.52
C TRP A 29 -25.84 8.42 45.36
N THR A 30 -27.15 8.24 45.46
CA THR A 30 -27.95 7.68 44.36
C THR A 30 -28.02 8.64 43.18
N LEU A 31 -28.07 9.95 43.46
CA LEU A 31 -28.04 11.00 42.44
C LEU A 31 -26.67 11.05 41.74
N ARG A 32 -25.58 10.88 42.49
CA ARG A 32 -24.22 10.78 41.93
C ARG A 32 -24.05 9.53 41.05
N LEU A 33 -24.57 8.38 41.48
CA LEU A 33 -24.56 7.16 40.66
C LEU A 33 -25.38 7.33 39.37
N ALA A 34 -26.58 7.91 39.46
CA ALA A 34 -27.42 8.17 38.29
C ALA A 34 -26.73 9.10 37.29
N SER A 35 -26.06 10.16 37.78
CA SER A 35 -25.27 11.06 36.92
C SER A 35 -24.10 10.35 36.24
N GLY A 36 -23.41 9.44 36.94
CA GLY A 36 -22.33 8.63 36.37
C GLY A 36 -22.83 7.66 35.31
N LEU A 37 -23.98 7.01 35.56
CA LEU A 37 -24.62 6.10 34.61
C LEU A 37 -25.03 6.84 33.33
N LEU A 38 -25.58 8.06 33.45
CA LEU A 38 -25.95 8.88 32.29
C LEU A 38 -24.74 9.22 31.42
N ILE A 39 -23.62 9.64 32.04
CA ILE A 39 -22.37 9.95 31.32
C ILE A 39 -21.81 8.72 30.62
N MET A 40 -21.83 7.56 31.28
CA MET A 40 -21.42 6.29 30.69
C MET A 40 -22.27 5.92 29.47
N LEU A 41 -23.59 6.10 29.55
CA LEU A 41 -24.51 5.79 28.45
C LEU A 41 -24.25 6.71 27.25
N VAL A 42 -24.04 8.00 27.48
CA VAL A 42 -23.66 8.96 26.43
C VAL A 42 -22.34 8.59 25.78
N ALA A 43 -21.32 8.19 26.56
CA ALA A 43 -20.04 7.73 26.03
C ALA A 43 -20.19 6.50 25.12
N LEU A 44 -21.04 5.55 25.51
CA LEU A 44 -21.35 4.34 24.73
C LEU A 44 -21.98 4.69 23.37
N VAL A 45 -22.90 5.66 23.34
CA VAL A 45 -23.53 6.14 22.10
C VAL A 45 -22.50 6.82 21.19
N VAL A 46 -21.58 7.63 21.74
CA VAL A 46 -20.53 8.29 20.95
C VAL A 46 -19.56 7.27 20.34
N VAL A 47 -19.12 6.29 21.12
CA VAL A 47 -18.25 5.21 20.63
C VAL A 47 -18.96 4.36 19.58
N GLY A 48 -20.21 3.97 19.83
CA GLY A 48 -21.03 3.23 18.88
C GLY A 48 -21.25 4.01 17.58
N GLY A 49 -21.52 5.31 17.66
CA GLY A 49 -21.66 6.19 16.51
C GLY A 49 -20.38 6.33 15.70
N ARG A 50 -19.22 6.46 16.36
CA ARG A 50 -17.90 6.44 15.71
C ARG A 50 -17.65 5.13 14.97
N TYR A 51 -17.95 4.00 15.61
CA TYR A 51 -17.75 2.68 15.02
C TYR A 51 -18.69 2.43 13.84
N TYR A 52 -19.95 2.87 13.95
CA TYR A 52 -20.94 2.79 12.88
C TYR A 52 -20.55 3.63 11.66
N TRP A 53 -20.01 4.83 11.88
CA TRP A 53 -19.51 5.69 10.81
C TRP A 53 -18.31 5.05 10.08
N LEU A 54 -17.42 4.41 10.84
CA LEU A 54 -16.29 3.65 10.28
C LEU A 54 -16.72 2.35 9.59
N SER A 55 -17.86 1.76 9.98
CA SER A 55 -18.41 0.54 9.38
C SER A 55 -19.08 0.80 8.03
N ARG A 56 -19.78 1.93 7.87
CA ARG A 56 -20.41 2.29 6.59
C ARG A 56 -19.41 2.51 5.44
N SER A 57 -18.14 2.81 5.72
CA SER A 57 -17.11 2.90 4.66
C SER A 57 -16.72 1.53 4.05
N TRP A 58 -17.13 0.40 4.64
CA TRP A 58 -16.74 -0.94 4.15
C TRP A 58 -17.59 -1.42 2.97
N GLU A 59 -18.84 -0.97 2.85
CA GLU A 59 -19.74 -1.40 1.77
C GLU A 59 -19.30 -0.86 0.39
N GLN A 60 -18.70 0.33 0.36
CA GLN A 60 -18.16 0.93 -0.87
C GLN A 60 -16.90 0.20 -1.35
N VAL A 61 -16.08 -0.29 -0.41
CA VAL A 61 -14.84 -1.05 -0.67
C VAL A 61 -15.15 -2.46 -1.20
N ALA A 62 -16.20 -3.10 -0.69
CA ALA A 62 -16.64 -4.41 -1.16
C ALA A 62 -17.10 -4.39 -2.63
N GLN A 63 -17.68 -3.27 -3.09
CA GLN A 63 -18.10 -3.12 -4.49
C GLN A 63 -16.94 -2.79 -5.44
N SER A 64 -15.91 -2.08 -5.00
CA SER A 64 -14.73 -1.81 -5.83
C SER A 64 -13.94 -3.08 -6.13
N HIS A 65 -13.80 -3.98 -5.14
CA HIS A 65 -13.07 -5.24 -5.34
C HIS A 65 -13.75 -6.20 -6.31
N LYS A 66 -15.09 -6.22 -6.36
CA LYS A 66 -15.83 -7.03 -7.34
C LYS A 66 -15.67 -6.52 -8.78
N ARG A 67 -15.48 -5.21 -8.97
CA ARG A 67 -15.24 -4.61 -10.30
C ARG A 67 -13.82 -4.89 -10.80
N GLU A 68 -12.83 -4.84 -9.90
CA GLU A 68 -11.43 -5.17 -10.20
C GLU A 68 -11.27 -6.65 -10.56
N ASN A 69 -11.91 -7.56 -9.83
CA ASN A 69 -11.85 -9.00 -10.14
C ASN A 69 -12.41 -9.33 -11.53
N ARG A 70 -13.48 -8.64 -11.97
CA ARG A 70 -14.03 -8.81 -13.33
C ARG A 70 -13.09 -8.29 -14.40
N ARG A 71 -12.38 -7.19 -14.14
CA ARG A 71 -11.40 -6.62 -15.07
C ARG A 71 -10.17 -7.50 -15.22
N LEU A 72 -9.65 -8.04 -14.12
CA LEU A 72 -8.52 -8.97 -14.11
C LEU A 72 -8.83 -10.25 -14.91
N ARG A 73 -10.05 -10.80 -14.77
CA ARG A 73 -10.47 -11.97 -15.57
C ARG A 73 -10.54 -11.69 -17.07
N ALA A 74 -10.91 -10.48 -17.47
CA ALA A 74 -10.92 -10.06 -18.88
C ALA A 74 -9.50 -9.78 -19.44
N GLU A 75 -8.51 -9.53 -18.57
CA GLU A 75 -7.10 -9.41 -18.96
C GLU A 75 -6.43 -10.79 -19.10
N VAL A 76 -6.81 -11.78 -18.29
CA VAL A 76 -6.35 -13.18 -18.44
C VAL A 76 -6.74 -13.76 -19.80
N GLU A 77 -7.93 -13.45 -20.31
CA GLU A 77 -8.39 -13.89 -21.64
C GLU A 77 -7.51 -13.34 -22.77
N ARG A 78 -6.93 -12.15 -22.60
CA ARG A 78 -5.96 -11.60 -23.58
C ARG A 78 -4.60 -12.28 -23.50
N VAL A 79 -4.19 -12.76 -22.33
CA VAL A 79 -2.92 -13.48 -22.17
C VAL A 79 -2.95 -14.83 -22.88
N ASP A 80 -4.08 -15.54 -22.86
CA ASP A 80 -4.26 -16.77 -23.63
C ASP A 80 -4.20 -16.51 -25.15
N GLU A 81 -4.73 -15.39 -25.61
CA GLU A 81 -4.66 -14.98 -27.01
C GLU A 81 -3.20 -14.73 -27.44
N LEU A 82 -2.41 -14.01 -26.63
CA LEU A 82 -0.98 -13.81 -26.87
C LEU A 82 -0.18 -15.13 -26.83
N ALA A 83 -0.49 -16.03 -25.89
CA ALA A 83 0.15 -17.35 -25.80
C ALA A 83 -0.13 -18.20 -27.05
N SER A 84 -1.34 -18.12 -27.59
CA SER A 84 -1.72 -18.80 -28.83
C SER A 84 -0.99 -18.22 -30.05
N MET A 85 -0.75 -16.91 -30.09
CA MET A 85 -0.04 -16.24 -31.19
C MET A 85 1.46 -16.58 -31.18
N VAL A 86 2.09 -16.68 -30.01
CA VAL A 86 3.49 -17.12 -29.87
C VAL A 86 3.66 -18.57 -30.30
N SER A 87 2.70 -19.45 -29.97
CA SER A 87 2.74 -20.85 -30.41
C SER A 87 2.66 -20.97 -31.93
N ARG A 88 1.79 -20.18 -32.58
CA ARG A 88 1.70 -20.11 -34.04
C ARG A 88 3.00 -19.59 -34.67
N MET A 89 3.63 -18.58 -34.07
CA MET A 89 4.91 -18.04 -34.57
C MET A 89 6.03 -19.09 -34.51
N LYS A 90 6.08 -19.89 -33.43
CA LYS A 90 7.05 -20.99 -33.29
C LYS A 90 6.84 -22.09 -34.33
N GLU A 91 5.60 -22.44 -34.63
CA GLU A 91 5.27 -23.43 -35.65
C GLU A 91 5.70 -22.95 -37.05
N VAL A 92 5.51 -21.67 -37.35
CA VAL A 92 5.99 -21.04 -38.60
C VAL A 92 7.52 -21.03 -38.67
N ASP A 93 8.24 -20.69 -37.58
CA ASP A 93 9.71 -20.75 -37.56
C ASP A 93 10.21 -22.19 -37.77
N GLN A 94 9.51 -23.17 -37.21
CA GLN A 94 9.88 -24.58 -37.34
C GLN A 94 9.62 -25.10 -38.76
N GLN A 95 8.54 -24.65 -39.42
CA GLN A 95 8.26 -24.93 -40.83
C GLN A 95 9.25 -24.21 -41.76
N LEU A 96 9.61 -22.96 -41.48
CA LEU A 96 10.64 -22.25 -42.24
C LEU A 96 12.00 -22.95 -42.08
N ARG A 97 12.38 -23.34 -40.86
CA ARG A 97 13.62 -24.11 -40.63
C ARG A 97 13.60 -25.45 -41.34
N SER A 98 12.51 -26.20 -41.35
CA SER A 98 12.47 -27.49 -42.08
C SER A 98 12.55 -27.31 -43.59
N MET A 99 12.04 -26.21 -44.12
CA MET A 99 12.19 -25.84 -45.54
C MET A 99 13.58 -25.28 -45.89
N LEU A 100 14.26 -24.59 -44.97
CA LEU A 100 15.55 -23.92 -45.20
C LEU A 100 16.78 -24.74 -44.73
N SER A 101 16.61 -25.72 -43.84
CA SER A 101 17.70 -26.52 -43.25
C SER A 101 18.48 -27.44 -44.22
N PRO A 102 18.02 -27.81 -45.43
CA PRO A 102 18.86 -28.58 -46.33
C PRO A 102 20.09 -27.82 -46.86
N ASN A 103 20.09 -26.47 -46.81
CA ASN A 103 21.07 -25.66 -47.55
C ASN A 103 21.85 -24.63 -46.72
N LEU A 104 21.72 -24.58 -45.38
CA LEU A 104 22.46 -23.61 -44.58
C LEU A 104 22.87 -24.20 -43.22
N SER A 105 24.15 -24.58 -43.08
CA SER A 105 24.77 -24.84 -41.78
C SER A 105 25.02 -23.51 -41.07
N LEU A 106 24.13 -23.14 -40.15
CA LEU A 106 24.32 -22.03 -39.23
C LEU A 106 24.84 -22.57 -37.88
N PRO A 107 25.84 -21.93 -37.25
CA PRO A 107 26.33 -22.32 -35.93
C PRO A 107 25.22 -22.17 -34.87
N PRO A 108 25.23 -22.99 -33.80
CA PRO A 108 24.18 -22.99 -32.79
C PRO A 108 24.12 -21.62 -32.10
N SER A 109 22.99 -20.93 -32.23
CA SER A 109 22.69 -19.76 -31.43
C SER A 109 22.70 -20.16 -29.95
N SER A 110 23.53 -19.47 -29.16
CA SER A 110 23.59 -19.58 -27.70
C SER A 110 22.36 -18.94 -27.06
N TYR A 111 21.17 -19.46 -27.36
CA TYR A 111 20.01 -19.27 -26.51
C TYR A 111 20.00 -20.42 -25.52
N SER A 112 20.64 -20.18 -24.38
CA SER A 112 20.50 -20.99 -23.18
C SER A 112 19.02 -21.07 -22.82
N THR A 113 18.44 -22.23 -23.07
CA THR A 113 17.15 -22.62 -22.54
C THR A 113 17.32 -22.90 -21.05
N GLN A 114 17.13 -21.89 -20.21
CA GLN A 114 16.70 -22.08 -18.81
C GLN A 114 16.28 -20.74 -18.20
N PRO A 115 14.98 -20.43 -18.16
CA PRO A 115 14.44 -19.61 -17.09
C PRO A 115 14.33 -20.52 -15.86
N GLU A 116 15.21 -20.31 -14.91
CA GLU A 116 15.13 -20.79 -13.53
C GLU A 116 13.97 -20.06 -12.81
N ILE A 117 12.74 -20.25 -13.29
CA ILE A 117 11.48 -19.71 -12.71
C ILE A 117 10.69 -20.86 -12.07
N GLU A 118 11.39 -21.79 -11.42
CA GLU A 118 10.71 -22.82 -10.62
C GLU A 118 10.69 -22.46 -9.12
N ASN A 119 11.52 -21.50 -8.69
CA ASN A 119 11.62 -21.09 -7.27
C ASN A 119 10.95 -19.74 -6.93
N LEU A 120 10.16 -19.14 -7.83
CA LEU A 120 9.39 -17.91 -7.54
C LEU A 120 7.89 -18.17 -7.31
N LEU A 121 7.49 -19.44 -7.19
CA LEU A 121 6.13 -19.87 -6.88
C LEU A 121 5.80 -19.75 -5.37
N ASP A 122 6.35 -18.75 -4.68
CA ASP A 122 5.84 -18.32 -3.38
C ASP A 122 5.23 -16.92 -3.53
N GLY A 123 4.16 -16.89 -4.33
CA GLY A 123 3.45 -15.70 -4.81
C GLY A 123 2.59 -14.98 -3.77
N SER A 124 2.95 -15.01 -2.48
CA SER A 124 2.18 -14.33 -1.42
C SER A 124 2.71 -12.95 -1.04
N VAL A 125 3.91 -12.55 -1.48
CA VAL A 125 4.55 -11.31 -0.98
C VAL A 125 4.58 -10.18 -2.02
N VAL A 126 4.49 -10.49 -3.31
CA VAL A 126 4.68 -9.50 -4.39
C VAL A 126 3.38 -8.77 -4.76
N THR A 127 2.22 -9.37 -4.52
CA THR A 127 0.92 -8.83 -4.98
C THR A 127 0.41 -7.65 -4.15
N ASP A 128 0.76 -7.58 -2.86
CA ASP A 128 0.28 -6.51 -1.96
C ASP A 128 0.98 -5.16 -2.23
N LYS A 129 2.24 -5.19 -2.70
CA LYS A 129 2.99 -3.97 -3.06
C LYS A 129 2.63 -3.40 -4.43
N LEU A 130 2.16 -4.22 -5.37
CA LEU A 130 1.75 -3.72 -6.70
C LEU A 130 0.35 -3.11 -6.70
N ALA A 131 -0.55 -3.57 -5.82
CA ALA A 131 -1.95 -3.11 -5.79
C ALA A 131 -2.13 -1.69 -5.22
N THR A 132 -1.14 -1.14 -4.52
CA THR A 132 -1.17 0.22 -3.96
C THR A 132 -0.63 1.29 -4.90
N LEU A 133 0.00 0.91 -6.01
CA LEU A 133 0.39 1.83 -7.08
C LEU A 133 -0.83 2.12 -7.96
N LYS A 134 -1.72 3.01 -7.49
CA LYS A 134 -2.67 3.70 -8.37
C LYS A 134 -1.89 4.63 -9.29
N VAL A 135 -1.30 4.06 -10.34
CA VAL A 135 -0.74 4.82 -11.45
C VAL A 135 -1.91 5.50 -12.15
N GLN A 136 -2.25 6.70 -11.71
CA GLN A 136 -3.05 7.60 -12.54
C GLN A 136 -2.27 7.78 -13.84
N PRO A 137 -2.89 7.59 -15.02
CA PRO A 137 -2.25 7.97 -16.26
C PRO A 137 -2.14 9.50 -16.24
N VAL A 138 -1.03 9.99 -15.70
CA VAL A 138 -0.62 11.38 -15.89
C VAL A 138 -0.46 11.50 -17.39
N SER A 139 -1.37 12.25 -18.02
CA SER A 139 -1.21 12.68 -19.40
C SER A 139 0.00 13.60 -19.40
N TYR A 140 1.19 13.00 -19.52
CA TYR A 140 2.40 13.74 -19.82
C TYR A 140 2.12 14.38 -21.17
N ARG A 141 2.06 15.71 -21.18
CA ARG A 141 2.23 16.47 -22.42
C ARG A 141 3.52 15.93 -23.02
N GLN A 142 3.41 15.20 -24.13
CA GLN A 142 4.53 14.67 -24.90
C GLN A 142 5.26 15.84 -25.55
N GLU A 143 5.86 16.71 -24.75
CA GLU A 143 7.10 17.30 -25.18
C GLU A 143 8.06 16.12 -25.20
N ALA A 144 8.44 15.69 -26.40
CA ALA A 144 9.37 14.57 -26.58
C ALA A 144 10.66 14.92 -25.83
N LEU A 145 10.81 14.37 -24.63
CA LEU A 145 12.03 14.51 -23.86
C LEU A 145 13.14 13.90 -24.71
N ASP A 146 14.25 14.64 -24.88
CA ASP A 146 15.42 14.11 -25.55
C ASP A 146 15.83 12.81 -24.84
N PRO A 147 15.90 11.65 -25.53
CA PRO A 147 16.22 10.37 -24.91
C PRO A 147 17.51 10.38 -24.11
N ARG A 148 18.44 11.31 -24.44
CA ARG A 148 19.69 11.50 -23.71
C ARG A 148 19.50 11.93 -22.26
N TRP A 149 18.38 12.60 -21.94
CA TRP A 149 18.06 13.06 -20.58
C TRP A 149 17.28 12.03 -19.77
N VAL A 150 17.01 10.86 -20.36
CA VAL A 150 16.29 9.77 -19.71
C VAL A 150 17.31 8.77 -19.14
N PRO A 151 17.30 8.50 -17.82
CA PRO A 151 18.14 7.47 -17.21
C PRO A 151 17.96 6.12 -17.90
N SER A 152 19.04 5.57 -18.46
CA SER A 152 18.99 4.37 -19.29
C SER A 152 19.97 3.26 -18.85
N VAL A 153 20.91 3.59 -17.95
CA VAL A 153 21.91 2.65 -17.42
C VAL A 153 21.94 2.65 -15.89
N TRP A 154 22.56 1.62 -15.30
CA TRP A 154 22.81 1.57 -13.87
C TRP A 154 23.98 2.50 -13.49
N PRO A 155 23.94 3.14 -12.31
CA PRO A 155 25.01 4.05 -11.86
C PRO A 155 26.30 3.30 -11.49
N ILE A 156 26.24 1.99 -11.25
CA ILE A 156 27.40 1.12 -11.01
C ILE A 156 27.30 -0.15 -11.87
N PRO A 157 28.40 -0.86 -12.13
CA PRO A 157 28.34 -2.14 -12.82
C PRO A 157 27.45 -3.15 -12.08
N ARG A 158 26.57 -3.84 -12.80
CA ARG A 158 25.64 -4.82 -12.19
C ARG A 158 26.34 -6.02 -11.54
N SER A 159 27.58 -6.30 -11.93
CA SER A 159 28.39 -7.36 -11.31
C SER A 159 28.92 -6.99 -9.92
N SER A 160 28.92 -5.71 -9.55
CA SER A 160 29.56 -5.20 -8.34
C SER A 160 28.60 -4.59 -7.32
N GLY A 161 27.28 -4.67 -7.52
CA GLY A 161 26.35 -4.24 -6.48
C GLY A 161 24.94 -4.79 -6.58
N PHE A 162 24.25 -4.70 -5.45
CA PHE A 162 22.94 -5.27 -5.21
C PHE A 162 22.07 -4.27 -4.45
N VAL A 163 20.76 -4.28 -4.73
CA VAL A 163 19.81 -3.38 -4.09
C VAL A 163 19.57 -3.85 -2.66
N THR A 164 19.85 -3.00 -1.68
CA THR A 164 19.61 -3.27 -0.25
C THR A 164 18.32 -2.65 0.25
N ALA A 165 17.89 -1.54 -0.35
CA ALA A 165 16.61 -0.90 -0.06
C ALA A 165 15.99 -0.35 -1.34
N GLU A 166 14.71 -0.65 -1.54
CA GLU A 166 13.93 -0.15 -2.67
C GLU A 166 13.31 1.22 -2.36
N TYR A 167 12.83 1.88 -3.40
CA TYR A 167 12.04 3.09 -3.27
C TYR A 167 10.72 2.80 -2.54
N GLU A 168 10.44 3.59 -1.51
CA GLU A 168 9.21 3.49 -0.73
C GLU A 168 8.63 4.88 -0.46
N ALA A 169 7.61 5.26 -1.23
CA ALA A 169 6.91 6.53 -1.08
C ALA A 169 5.95 6.58 0.12
N THR A 170 5.56 5.43 0.67
CA THR A 170 4.51 5.36 1.68
C THR A 170 5.04 5.81 3.04
N ARG A 171 4.45 6.87 3.58
CA ARG A 171 4.74 7.36 4.94
C ARG A 171 3.73 6.76 5.93
N GLY A 172 4.20 5.94 6.86
CA GLY A 172 3.37 5.34 7.92
C GLY A 172 3.64 5.99 9.28
N VAL A 173 2.75 5.78 10.26
CA VAL A 173 2.94 6.25 11.64
C VAL A 173 4.22 5.68 12.29
N LEU A 174 4.65 4.49 11.85
CA LEU A 174 5.85 3.79 12.31
C LEU A 174 6.87 3.52 11.19
N LYS A 175 6.65 4.04 9.97
CA LYS A 175 7.47 3.72 8.80
C LYS A 175 7.95 4.98 8.11
N ASN A 176 9.27 5.13 8.06
CA ASN A 176 9.93 6.23 7.36
C ASN A 176 9.86 6.01 5.84
N GLN A 177 9.74 7.12 5.12
CA GLN A 177 9.75 7.14 3.67
C GLN A 177 11.19 6.96 3.15
N HIS A 178 11.36 6.16 2.11
CA HIS A 178 12.65 5.98 1.44
C HIS A 178 12.55 6.50 0.00
N LEU A 179 13.09 7.70 -0.23
CA LEU A 179 12.93 8.44 -1.49
C LEU A 179 14.00 8.12 -2.54
N GLY A 180 14.74 7.03 -2.36
CA GLY A 180 15.79 6.59 -3.26
C GLY A 180 15.85 5.07 -3.35
N ILE A 181 16.91 4.57 -3.97
CA ILE A 181 17.30 3.16 -3.92
C ILE A 181 18.68 3.09 -3.30
N ASP A 182 18.89 2.12 -2.41
CA ASP A 182 20.19 1.86 -1.83
C ASP A 182 20.83 0.71 -2.58
N ILE A 183 22.04 0.93 -3.08
CA ILE A 183 22.82 -0.07 -3.79
C ILE A 183 24.12 -0.29 -3.02
N ALA A 184 24.29 -1.48 -2.47
CA ALA A 184 25.54 -1.85 -1.81
C ALA A 184 26.61 -2.18 -2.86
N ALA A 185 27.78 -1.57 -2.69
CA ALA A 185 28.97 -1.83 -3.50
C ALA A 185 30.23 -1.67 -2.64
N PRO A 186 31.36 -2.32 -2.99
CA PRO A 186 32.64 -2.10 -2.32
C PRO A 186 33.06 -0.63 -2.34
N ALA A 187 33.72 -0.17 -1.28
CA ALA A 187 34.26 1.19 -1.21
C ALA A 187 35.24 1.44 -2.37
N GLY A 188 35.14 2.61 -3.00
CA GLY A 188 35.94 2.97 -4.18
C GLY A 188 35.35 2.52 -5.53
N THR A 189 34.18 1.89 -5.55
CA THR A 189 33.45 1.59 -6.80
C THR A 189 33.15 2.90 -7.55
N THR A 190 33.48 2.93 -8.85
CA THR A 190 33.20 4.10 -9.69
C THR A 190 31.71 4.25 -9.95
N ILE A 191 31.19 5.47 -9.76
CA ILE A 191 29.79 5.84 -10.01
C ILE A 191 29.71 6.59 -11.35
N HIS A 192 28.78 6.18 -12.20
CA HIS A 192 28.53 6.75 -13.52
C HIS A 192 27.19 7.49 -13.55
N ALA A 193 27.12 8.57 -14.34
CA ALA A 193 25.86 9.22 -14.65
C ALA A 193 24.96 8.27 -15.45
N THR A 194 23.66 8.23 -15.13
CA THR A 194 22.69 7.33 -15.76
C THR A 194 22.08 7.90 -17.05
N ALA A 195 22.30 9.20 -17.29
CA ALA A 195 21.85 9.98 -18.44
C ALA A 195 22.80 11.17 -18.67
N ASP A 196 22.68 11.82 -19.82
CA ASP A 196 23.34 13.11 -20.07
C ASP A 196 22.71 14.21 -19.19
N GLY A 197 23.52 15.17 -18.76
CA GLY A 197 23.05 16.28 -17.94
C GLY A 197 24.14 17.29 -17.60
N ARG A 198 23.81 18.20 -16.68
CA ARG A 198 24.74 19.18 -16.11
C ARG A 198 24.80 18.97 -14.61
N VAL A 199 26.01 18.89 -14.06
CA VAL A 199 26.23 18.88 -12.61
C VAL A 199 25.85 20.24 -12.04
N VAL A 200 24.92 20.26 -11.08
CA VAL A 200 24.45 21.48 -10.39
C VAL A 200 24.91 21.57 -8.93
N PHE A 201 25.41 20.46 -8.38
CA PHE A 201 25.91 20.35 -7.01
C PHE A 201 27.08 19.36 -6.97
N SER A 202 28.12 19.66 -6.18
CA SER A 202 29.22 18.75 -5.87
C SER A 202 29.93 19.22 -4.60
N ASP A 203 29.58 18.67 -3.45
CA ASP A 203 30.15 19.00 -2.14
C ASP A 203 29.73 17.97 -1.06
N VAL A 204 30.08 18.20 0.20
CA VAL A 204 29.65 17.40 1.35
C VAL A 204 28.34 17.93 1.93
N HIS A 205 27.34 17.05 2.03
CA HIS A 205 26.12 17.28 2.80
C HIS A 205 26.27 16.77 4.24
N ALA A 206 25.74 17.49 5.21
CA ALA A 206 25.83 17.14 6.63
C ALA A 206 25.28 15.74 6.94
N ASP A 207 24.15 15.38 6.34
CA ASP A 207 23.45 14.12 6.63
C ASP A 207 23.73 13.00 5.60
N LEU A 208 24.12 13.36 4.37
CA LEU A 208 24.23 12.42 3.24
C LEU A 208 25.68 12.14 2.82
N GLY A 209 26.64 12.88 3.36
CA GLY A 209 28.05 12.76 2.97
C GLY A 209 28.33 13.39 1.61
N HIS A 210 29.25 12.80 0.85
CA HIS A 210 29.64 13.31 -0.47
C HIS A 210 28.52 13.13 -1.50
N MET A 211 28.08 14.22 -2.13
CA MET A 211 27.10 14.23 -3.20
C MET A 211 27.43 15.23 -4.30
#